data_AF-A0A848IKD8-F1
#
_entry.id   AF-A0A848IKD8-F1
#
_cell.length_a   1.000
_cell.length_b   1.000
_cell.length_c   1.000
_cell.angle_alpha   90.00
_cell.angle_beta   90.00
_cell.angle_gamma   90.00
#
_symmetry.space_group_name_H-M   'P 1'
#
loop_
_entity.id
_entity.type
_entity.pdbx_description
1 polymer ?
#
loop_
_entity_poly.entity_id
_entity_poly.type
_entity_poly.pdbx_seq_one_letter_code
_entity_poly.pdbx_strand_id
1 'polypeptide(L)'
;MDQTFDLERYQSACKALLGKTLVIYATDADFTPAGKRRYRVVRHTLGKRAAAHIRWFVGQRAYRSLPLTKPNLDLSRDWQEAG
;
A
#
# COMPACT_ATOMS: atom_id res chain seq x y z
N MET A 1 1.08 12.57 -6.02
CA MET A 1 -0.15 12.76 -5.22
C MET A 1 -0.05 11.77 -4.07
N ASP A 2 0.67 12.15 -3.02
CA ASP A 2 0.76 11.37 -1.79
C ASP A 2 -0.60 11.44 -1.11
N GLN A 3 -1.33 10.32 -1.11
CA GLN A 3 -2.45 10.15 -0.20
C GLN A 3 -1.86 9.77 1.16
N THR A 4 -1.35 10.79 1.86
CA THR A 4 -1.06 10.65 3.29
C THR A 4 -2.39 10.33 3.95
N PHE A 5 -2.51 9.11 4.47
CA PHE A 5 -3.69 8.67 5.20
C PHE A 5 -3.81 9.53 6.47
N ASP A 6 -4.71 10.51 6.42
CA ASP A 6 -5.03 11.38 7.55
C ASP A 6 -6.03 10.65 8.47
N LEU A 7 -5.44 9.95 9.44
CA LEU A 7 -6.15 9.16 10.43
C LEU A 7 -7.16 10.01 11.22
N GLU A 8 -6.81 11.26 11.56
CA GLU A 8 -7.66 12.15 12.36
C GLU A 8 -8.92 12.55 11.59
N ARG A 9 -8.76 12.87 10.30
CA ARG A 9 -9.89 13.19 9.43
C ARG A 9 -10.83 11.99 9.24
N TYR A 10 -10.28 10.78 9.10
CA TYR A 10 -11.07 9.57 8.93
C TYR A 10 -11.85 9.20 10.21
N GLN A 11 -11.19 9.26 11.37
CA GLN A 11 -11.83 9.02 12.67
C GLN A 11 -12.96 10.02 12.95
N SER A 12 -12.74 11.30 12.61
CA SER A 12 -13.75 12.35 12.77
C SER A 12 -14.99 12.10 11.90
N ALA A 13 -14.80 11.71 10.64
CA ALA A 13 -15.90 11.38 9.73
C ALA A 13 -16.70 10.15 10.20
N CYS A 14 -16.01 9.09 10.65
CA CYS A 14 -16.66 7.91 11.21
C CYS A 14 -17.48 8.23 12.46
N LYS A 15 -16.96 9.07 13.36
CA LYS A 15 -17.67 9.50 14.57
C LYS A 15 -18.92 10.32 14.24
N ALA A 16 -18.84 11.20 13.23
CA ALA A 16 -19.98 11.99 12.78
C ALA A 16 -21.11 11.11 12.17
N LEU A 17 -20.74 10.06 11.45
CA LEU A 17 -21.69 9.15 10.80
C LEU A 17 -22.32 8.12 11.75
N LEU A 18 -21.55 7.59 12.70
CA LEU A 18 -21.95 6.44 13.53
C LEU A 18 -22.19 6.78 15.00
N GLY A 19 -21.91 8.03 15.42
CA GLY A 19 -21.97 8.46 16.82
C GLY A 19 -20.91 7.82 17.73
N LYS A 20 -20.02 6.99 17.17
CA LYS A 20 -18.99 6.22 17.88
C LYS A 20 -17.73 6.15 17.02
N THR A 21 -16.56 6.10 17.67
CA THR A 21 -15.28 5.87 16.98
C THR A 21 -15.14 4.39 16.67
N LEU A 22 -14.94 4.05 15.40
CA LEU A 22 -14.69 2.68 14.97
C LEU A 22 -13.18 2.51 14.77
N VAL A 23 -12.54 1.81 15.71
CA VAL A 23 -11.11 1.46 15.62
C VAL A 23 -11.03 0.04 15.10
N ILE A 24 -10.54 -0.12 13.87
CA ILE A 24 -10.31 -1.45 13.30
C ILE A 24 -9.00 -1.98 13.86
N TYR A 25 -9.09 -2.78 14.93
CA TYR A 25 -7.97 -3.58 15.44
C TYR A 25 -7.82 -4.83 14.58
N ALA A 26 -7.29 -4.64 13.39
CA ALA A 26 -6.87 -5.74 12.54
C ALA A 26 -5.34 -5.81 12.58
N THR A 27 -4.79 -6.55 13.54
CA THR A 27 -3.35 -6.84 13.57
C THR A 27 -2.95 -7.71 12.38
N ASP A 28 -3.86 -8.57 11.91
CA ASP A 28 -3.57 -9.60 10.90
C ASP A 28 -4.53 -9.58 9.70
N ALA A 29 -5.39 -8.56 9.55
CA ALA A 29 -6.27 -8.51 8.38
C ALA A 29 -5.51 -7.97 7.17
N ASP A 30 -5.46 -8.78 6.12
CA ASP A 30 -4.94 -8.37 4.83
C ASP A 30 -6.02 -7.59 4.06
N PHE A 31 -5.85 -6.27 3.97
CA PHE A 31 -6.72 -5.38 3.20
C PHE A 31 -6.31 -5.29 1.72
N THR A 32 -5.47 -6.21 1.23
CA THR A 32 -5.19 -6.33 -0.20
C THR A 32 -6.45 -6.80 -0.93
N PRO A 33 -6.92 -6.08 -1.98
CA PRO A 33 -8.07 -6.53 -2.75
C PRO A 33 -7.90 -7.95 -3.30
N ALA A 34 -9.00 -8.66 -3.55
CA ALA A 34 -8.95 -9.97 -4.17
C ALA A 34 -8.35 -9.91 -5.58
N GLY A 35 -7.41 -10.80 -5.89
CA GLY A 35 -6.78 -10.92 -7.19
C GLY A 35 -5.31 -11.30 -7.11
N LYS A 36 -4.76 -11.77 -8.24
CA LYS A 36 -3.37 -12.21 -8.32
C LYS A 36 -2.40 -11.08 -7.96
N ARG A 37 -1.54 -11.32 -6.99
CA ARG A 37 -0.52 -10.37 -6.51
C ARG A 37 0.74 -10.51 -7.34
N ARG A 38 1.35 -9.37 -7.70
CA ARG A 38 2.63 -9.30 -8.41
C ARG A 38 3.38 -8.05 -8.01
N TYR A 39 4.69 -8.11 -7.84
CA TYR A 39 5.52 -6.91 -7.76
C TYR A 39 6.51 -6.80 -8.92
N ARG A 40 6.94 -5.58 -9.22
CA ARG A 40 7.98 -5.27 -10.21
C ARG A 40 8.89 -4.17 -9.69
N VAL A 41 10.19 -4.27 -9.96
CA VAL A 41 11.10 -3.13 -9.79
C VAL A 41 10.95 -2.24 -11.02
N VAL A 42 10.63 -0.98 -10.79
CA VAL A 42 10.41 0.02 -11.82
C VAL A 42 11.37 1.18 -11.59
N ARG A 43 11.81 1.83 -12.67
CA ARG A 43 12.51 3.11 -12.62
C ARG A 43 11.64 4.14 -13.32
N HIS A 44 11.34 5.25 -12.67
CA HIS A 44 10.74 6.38 -13.37
C HIS A 44 11.77 6.94 -14.36
N THR A 45 11.39 7.26 -15.58
CA THR A 45 12.23 8.05 -16.49
C THR A 45 11.78 9.49 -16.40
N LEU A 46 12.14 10.19 -15.31
CA LEU A 46 11.92 11.63 -15.19
C LEU A 46 13.21 12.29 -14.68
N GLY A 47 14.12 12.62 -15.63
CA GLY A 47 15.33 13.40 -15.37
C GLY A 47 16.54 12.66 -14.80
N LYS A 48 17.58 13.43 -14.41
CA LYS A 48 18.94 12.96 -14.07
C LYS A 48 19.07 12.14 -12.78
N ARG A 49 18.00 11.98 -11.98
CA ARG A 49 18.00 11.22 -10.72
C ARG A 49 16.65 10.56 -10.46
N ALA A 50 16.35 9.51 -11.20
CA ALA A 50 15.20 8.69 -10.85
C ALA A 50 15.63 7.53 -9.96
N ALA A 51 15.12 7.53 -8.72
CA ALA A 51 15.27 6.41 -7.82
C ALA A 51 14.45 5.21 -8.33
N ALA A 52 15.02 4.01 -8.21
CA ALA A 52 14.27 2.79 -8.44
C ALA A 52 13.29 2.56 -7.28
N HIS A 53 12.12 2.02 -7.59
CA HIS A 53 11.09 1.68 -6.62
C HIS A 53 10.46 0.33 -6.96
N ILE A 54 9.87 -0.31 -5.97
CA ILE A 54 9.11 -1.54 -6.13
C ILE A 54 7.65 -1.16 -6.28
N ARG A 55 6.95 -1.69 -7.28
CA ARG A 55 5.53 -1.45 -7.51
C ARG A 55 4.74 -2.75 -7.39
N TRP A 56 3.78 -2.77 -6.48
CA TRP A 56 2.84 -3.86 -6.25
C TRP A 56 1.61 -3.70 -7.13
N PHE A 57 1.12 -4.83 -7.64
CA PHE A 57 -0.06 -4.94 -8.49
C PHE A 57 -0.98 -6.02 -7.94
N VAL A 58 -2.27 -5.73 -7.97
CA VAL A 58 -3.33 -6.72 -7.71
C VAL A 58 -4.15 -6.82 -8.99
N GLY A 59 -4.14 -7.99 -9.62
CA GLY A 59 -4.62 -8.15 -10.99
C GLY A 59 -3.81 -7.30 -11.97
N GLN A 60 -4.45 -6.33 -12.63
CA GLN A 60 -3.82 -5.41 -13.58
C GLN A 60 -3.65 -3.98 -13.04
N ARG A 61 -4.01 -3.74 -11.77
CA ARG A 61 -4.01 -2.40 -11.17
C ARG A 61 -2.84 -2.23 -10.22
N ALA A 62 -2.20 -1.06 -10.26
CA ALA A 62 -1.19 -0.69 -9.29
C ALA A 62 -1.85 -0.48 -7.92
N TYR A 63 -1.30 -1.12 -6.90
CA TYR A 63 -1.83 -1.11 -5.53
C TYR A 63 -0.96 -0.27 -4.59
N ARG A 64 0.36 -0.47 -4.63
CA ARG A 64 1.32 0.21 -3.75
C ARG A 64 2.65 0.43 -4.46
N SER A 65 3.38 1.47 -4.08
CA SER A 65 4.78 1.68 -4.49
C SER A 65 5.65 1.87 -3.25
N LEU A 66 6.83 1.26 -3.23
CA LEU A 66 7.77 1.26 -2.12
C LEU A 66 9.16 1.68 -2.61
N PRO A 67 9.97 2.38 -1.81
CA PRO A 67 11.38 2.60 -2.12
C PRO A 67 12.12 1.26 -2.34
N LEU A 68 13.07 1.21 -3.28
CA LEU A 68 13.90 0.02 -3.47
C LEU A 68 14.93 -0.10 -2.34
N THR A 69 14.56 -0.83 -1.29
CA THR A 69 15.43 -1.23 -0.19
C THR A 69 15.36 -2.74 0.00
N LYS A 70 16.37 -3.34 0.63
CA LYS A 70 16.36 -4.78 0.93
C LYS A 70 15.15 -5.21 1.79
N PRO A 71 14.82 -4.52 2.90
CA PRO A 71 13.62 -4.86 3.68
C PRO A 71 12.33 -4.82 2.86
N ASN A 72 12.18 -3.84 1.96
CA ASN A 72 11.00 -3.74 1.12
C ASN A 72 10.96 -4.83 0.03
N LEU A 73 12.11 -5.30 -0.45
CA LEU A 73 12.17 -6.44 -1.37
C LEU A 73 11.74 -7.73 -0.69
N ASP A 74 12.23 -7.98 0.52
CA ASP A 74 11.89 -9.16 1.31
C ASP A 74 10.37 -9.14 1.63
N LEU A 75 9.85 -7.99 2.10
CA LEU A 75 8.40 -7.78 2.29
C LEU A 75 7.58 -8.01 1.01
N SER A 76 8.08 -7.58 -0.14
CA SER A 76 7.37 -7.73 -1.43
C SER A 76 7.27 -9.18 -1.87
N ARG A 77 8.28 -9.99 -1.55
CA ARG A 77 8.29 -11.42 -1.81
C ARG A 77 7.23 -12.11 -0.96
N ASP A 78 7.28 -11.91 0.35
CA ASP A 78 6.35 -12.52 1.30
C ASP A 78 4.90 -12.15 0.95
N TRP A 79 4.65 -10.89 0.60
CA TRP A 79 3.32 -10.42 0.19
C TRP A 79 2.80 -11.08 -1.10
N GLN A 80 3.67 -11.31 -2.08
CA GLN A 80 3.31 -11.99 -3.32
C GLN A 80 3.08 -13.49 -3.12
N GLU A 81 3.82 -14.13 -2.21
CA GLU A 81 3.62 -15.55 -1.89
C GLU A 81 2.33 -15.79 -1.10
N ALA A 82 1.88 -14.79 -0.33
CA ALA A 82 0.67 -14.86 0.47
C ALA A 82 -0.66 -14.77 -0.33
N GLY A 83 -0.68 -14.48 -1.64
CA GLY A 83 -1.93 -14.43 -2.42
C GLY A 83 -1.82 -14.39 -3.94
#